data_AF-Q9W372-F1
#
_entry.id   AF-Q9W372-F1
#
_cell.length_a   1.000
_cell.length_b   1.000
_cell.length_c   1.000
_cell.angle_alpha   90.00
_cell.angle_beta   90.00
_cell.angle_gamma   90.00
#
_symmetry.space_group_name_H-M   'P 1'
#
loop_
_entity.id
_entity.type
_entity.pdbx_description
1 polymer ?
#
loop_
_entity_poly.entity_id
_entity_poly.type
_entity_poly.pdbx_seq_one_letter_code
_entity_poly.pdbx_strand_id
1 'polypeptide(L)'
;MMRRSQIGLLSRLLLLLLVVELTPPAIPVPMRSSPQSLALLRARDQCGRELTAAQRLQLDRMQFEDAAHVRHYLHCFWSRLQLWLDETGFQAQRIVQSFGGERRLNVEQALPAINGCNAKTSSRGSGAQTVVDWCFRAFVCVLATPVGEWYKRHMSDVINGNA
;
A
#
# COMPACT_ATOMS: atom_id res chain seq x y z
N MET A 1 59.94 18.36 45.42
CA MET A 1 59.38 19.06 44.24
C MET A 1 58.69 18.02 43.34
N MET A 2 57.69 18.41 42.54
CA MET A 2 56.79 17.56 41.69
C MET A 2 55.53 16.96 42.36
N ARG A 3 54.50 17.79 42.57
CA ARG A 3 53.08 17.32 42.57
C ARG A 3 52.13 18.24 41.77
N ARG A 4 52.63 19.29 41.11
CA ARG A 4 51.80 20.24 40.34
C ARG A 4 51.34 19.73 38.96
N SER A 5 51.90 18.63 38.45
CA SER A 5 51.61 18.14 37.09
C SER A 5 50.31 17.30 36.99
N GLN A 6 49.88 16.65 38.09
CA GLN A 6 48.72 15.75 38.04
C GLN A 6 47.36 16.47 38.03
N ILE A 7 47.29 17.68 38.60
CA ILE A 7 46.05 18.46 38.67
C ILE A 7 45.62 18.94 37.28
N GLY A 8 46.58 19.28 36.41
CA GLY A 8 46.29 19.73 35.05
C GLY A 8 45.73 18.64 34.13
N LEU A 9 46.17 17.39 34.33
CA LEU A 9 45.71 16.24 33.53
C LEU A 9 44.27 15.84 33.87
N LEU A 10 43.91 15.85 35.16
CA LEU A 10 42.55 15.54 35.60
C LEU A 10 41.53 16.57 35.10
N SER A 11 41.87 17.86 35.12
CA SER A 11 40.99 18.92 34.62
C SER A 11 40.75 18.83 33.11
N ARG A 12 41.78 18.48 32.32
CA ARG A 12 41.62 18.24 30.87
C ARG A 12 40.78 17.02 30.56
N LEU A 13 40.89 15.95 31.35
CA LEU A 13 40.08 14.74 31.17
C LEU A 13 38.59 15.00 31.47
N LEU A 14 38.30 15.77 32.52
CA LEU A 14 36.93 16.10 32.90
C LEU A 14 36.24 17.00 31.85
N LEU A 15 36.99 17.93 31.25
CA LEU A 15 36.47 18.79 30.19
C LEU A 15 36.23 18.02 28.88
N LEU A 16 37.07 17.03 28.55
CA LEU A 16 36.84 16.15 27.40
C LEU A 16 35.62 15.25 27.60
N LEU A 17 35.38 14.76 28.81
CA LEU A 17 34.21 13.94 29.13
C LEU A 17 32.89 14.72 28.98
N LEU A 18 32.88 16.02 29.27
CA LEU A 18 31.67 16.84 29.16
C LEU A 18 31.23 17.16 27.72
N VAL A 19 32.13 17.08 26.73
CA VAL A 19 31.80 17.40 25.33
C VAL A 19 31.18 16.21 24.59
N VAL A 20 31.31 14.98 25.10
CA VAL A 20 30.93 13.77 24.35
C VAL A 20 29.43 13.42 24.44
N GLU A 21 28.67 13.95 25.40
CA GLU A 21 27.26 13.56 25.58
C GLU A 21 26.21 14.54 25.01
N LEU A 22 26.59 15.31 23.98
CA LEU A 22 25.62 16.08 23.18
C LEU A 22 25.45 15.47 21.78
N THR A 23 25.30 14.15 21.69
CA THR A 23 24.60 13.56 20.55
C THR A 23 23.10 13.75 20.79
N PRO A 24 22.41 14.70 20.13
CA PRO A 24 20.97 14.77 20.24
C PRO A 24 20.40 13.40 19.86
N PRO A 25 19.44 12.86 20.63
CA PRO A 25 18.86 11.56 20.32
C PRO A 25 18.37 11.61 18.88
N ALA A 26 18.78 10.63 18.08
CA ALA A 26 18.25 10.43 16.75
C ALA A 26 16.74 10.23 16.91
N ILE A 27 15.96 11.31 16.76
CA ILE A 27 14.51 11.24 16.68
C ILE A 27 14.25 10.32 15.49
N PRO A 28 13.60 9.15 15.68
CA PRO A 28 13.28 8.27 14.57
C PRO A 28 12.51 9.09 13.55
N VAL A 29 13.13 9.35 12.40
CA VAL A 29 12.44 10.02 11.30
C VAL A 29 11.26 9.12 10.96
N PRO A 30 10.00 9.60 11.04
CA PRO A 30 8.85 8.77 10.75
C PRO A 30 9.04 8.15 9.36
N MET A 31 8.97 6.82 9.27
CA MET A 31 9.10 6.08 8.02
C MET A 31 8.12 6.68 7.02
N ARG A 32 8.65 7.49 6.09
CA ARG A 32 7.84 8.18 5.09
C ARG A 32 7.38 7.12 4.11
N SER A 33 6.08 6.81 4.12
CA SER A 33 5.48 5.90 3.15
C SER A 33 5.85 6.33 1.73
N SER A 34 6.10 5.36 0.85
CA SER A 34 6.37 5.66 -0.56
C SER A 34 5.22 6.48 -1.18
N PRO A 35 5.47 7.28 -2.24
CA PRO A 35 4.40 8.01 -2.93
C PRO A 35 3.25 7.09 -3.39
N GLN A 36 3.56 5.85 -3.75
CA GLN A 36 2.60 4.82 -4.13
C GLN A 36 1.79 4.33 -2.93
N SER A 37 2.44 3.98 -1.81
CA SER A 37 1.77 3.62 -0.54
C SER A 37 0.80 4.74 -0.12
N LEU A 38 1.23 6.00 -0.22
CA LEU A 38 0.39 7.16 0.11
C LEU A 38 -0.79 7.34 -0.88
N ALA A 39 -0.64 6.97 -2.15
CA ALA A 39 -1.73 6.99 -3.11
C ALA A 39 -2.79 5.92 -2.78
N LEU A 40 -2.36 4.71 -2.43
CA LEU A 40 -3.24 3.63 -1.98
C LEU A 40 -4.01 4.03 -0.71
N LEU A 41 -3.33 4.59 0.30
CA LEU A 41 -3.95 5.04 1.54
C LEU A 41 -4.97 6.18 1.29
N ARG A 42 -4.65 7.12 0.38
CA ARG A 42 -5.58 8.19 0.01
C ARG A 42 -6.82 7.67 -0.71
N ALA A 43 -6.66 6.75 -1.66
CA ALA A 43 -7.78 6.14 -2.37
C ALA A 43 -8.67 5.35 -1.38
N ARG A 44 -8.06 4.58 -0.48
CA ARG A 44 -8.75 3.85 0.59
C ARG A 44 -9.57 4.79 1.49
N ASP A 45 -8.98 5.87 1.98
CA ASP A 45 -9.70 6.82 2.85
C ASP A 45 -10.86 7.49 2.12
N GLN A 46 -10.63 7.96 0.88
CA GLN A 46 -11.63 8.66 0.08
C GLN A 46 -12.82 7.76 -0.30
N CYS A 47 -12.54 6.52 -0.74
CA CYS A 47 -13.58 5.58 -1.14
C CYS A 47 -14.27 4.91 0.05
N GLY A 48 -13.64 4.92 1.23
CA GLY A 48 -14.23 4.40 2.45
C GLY A 48 -15.16 5.37 3.19
N ARG A 49 -15.29 6.64 2.77
CA ARG A 49 -15.99 7.70 3.53
C ARG A 49 -17.40 7.33 3.97
N GLU A 50 -18.14 6.62 3.14
CA GLU A 50 -19.53 6.23 3.39
C GLU A 50 -19.66 4.88 4.11
N LEU A 51 -18.54 4.17 4.32
CA LEU A 51 -18.52 2.88 5.00
C LEU A 51 -18.54 3.05 6.52
N THR A 52 -19.29 2.18 7.18
CA THR A 52 -19.24 2.02 8.63
C THR A 52 -17.85 1.52 9.08
N ALA A 53 -17.53 1.71 10.36
CA ALA A 53 -16.29 1.22 10.93
C ALA A 53 -16.12 -0.31 10.77
N ALA A 54 -17.21 -1.07 10.91
CA ALA A 54 -17.20 -2.53 10.73
C ALA A 54 -16.88 -2.93 9.27
N GLN A 55 -17.51 -2.27 8.29
CA GLN A 55 -17.24 -2.52 6.87
C GLN A 55 -15.81 -2.15 6.49
N ARG A 56 -15.29 -1.02 6.99
CA ARG A 56 -13.89 -0.64 6.79
C ARG A 56 -12.94 -1.70 7.35
N LEU A 57 -13.20 -2.20 8.55
CA LEU A 57 -12.39 -3.25 9.17
C LEU A 57 -12.41 -4.56 8.39
N GLN A 58 -13.54 -4.95 7.78
CA GLN A 58 -13.61 -6.12 6.91
C GLN A 58 -12.71 -5.96 5.68
N LEU A 59 -12.78 -4.81 5.02
CA LEU A 59 -11.93 -4.51 3.86
C LEU A 59 -10.44 -4.48 4.23
N ASP A 60 -10.09 -3.94 5.41
CA ASP A 60 -8.71 -3.93 5.93
C ASP A 60 -8.19 -5.35 6.21
N ARG A 61 -9.09 -6.26 6.57
CA ARG A 61 -8.82 -7.69 6.74
C ARG A 61 -8.84 -8.47 5.42
N MET A 62 -8.90 -7.78 4.29
CA MET A 62 -8.97 -8.37 2.95
C MET A 62 -10.20 -9.26 2.74
N GLN A 63 -11.30 -8.97 3.43
CA GLN A 63 -12.57 -9.68 3.30
C GLN A 63 -13.46 -8.92 2.31
N PHE A 64 -13.57 -9.47 1.10
CA PHE A 64 -14.33 -8.87 0.00
C PHE A 64 -15.58 -9.71 -0.27
N GLU A 65 -16.60 -9.55 0.57
CA GLU A 65 -17.90 -10.20 0.35
C GLU A 65 -18.63 -9.63 -0.86
N ASP A 66 -19.54 -10.42 -1.42
CA ASP A 66 -20.38 -9.98 -2.54
C ASP A 66 -21.54 -9.10 -2.06
N ALA A 67 -21.21 -7.89 -1.59
CA ALA A 67 -22.16 -6.91 -1.09
C ALA A 67 -22.02 -5.57 -1.82
N ALA A 68 -23.13 -4.83 -1.95
CA ALA A 68 -23.18 -3.59 -2.71
C ALA A 68 -22.10 -2.58 -2.28
N HIS A 69 -21.89 -2.39 -0.97
CA HIS A 69 -20.90 -1.46 -0.46
C HIS A 69 -19.45 -1.87 -0.80
N VAL A 70 -19.15 -3.18 -0.85
CA VAL A 70 -17.83 -3.69 -1.28
C VAL A 70 -17.62 -3.44 -2.77
N ARG A 71 -18.63 -3.70 -3.61
CA ARG A 71 -18.53 -3.46 -5.06
C ARG A 71 -18.26 -1.99 -5.38
N HIS A 72 -19.02 -1.08 -4.75
CA HIS A 72 -18.84 0.36 -4.93
C HIS A 72 -17.50 0.85 -4.39
N TYR A 73 -17.08 0.35 -3.21
CA TYR A 73 -15.75 0.67 -2.67
C TYR A 73 -14.64 0.28 -3.63
N LEU A 74 -14.67 -0.96 -4.15
CA LEU A 74 -13.63 -1.46 -5.06
C LEU A 74 -13.62 -0.69 -6.38
N HIS A 75 -14.78 -0.43 -6.98
CA HIS A 75 -14.88 0.38 -8.20
C HIS A 75 -14.31 1.79 -7.99
N CYS A 76 -14.69 2.47 -6.90
CA CYS A 76 -14.12 3.77 -6.54
C CYS A 76 -12.60 3.68 -6.35
N PHE A 77 -12.12 2.68 -5.60
CA PHE A 77 -10.72 2.54 -5.22
C PHE A 77 -9.83 2.38 -6.47
N TRP A 78 -10.18 1.45 -7.36
CA TRP A 78 -9.40 1.19 -8.57
C TRP A 78 -9.51 2.30 -9.61
N SER A 79 -10.67 2.95 -9.71
CA SER A 79 -10.87 4.10 -10.60
C SER A 79 -10.06 5.33 -10.15
N ARG A 80 -9.99 5.59 -8.84
CA ARG A 80 -9.16 6.70 -8.29
C ARG A 80 -7.66 6.49 -8.52
N LEU A 81 -7.21 5.24 -8.57
CA LEU A 81 -5.84 4.89 -8.92
C LEU A 81 -5.60 4.89 -10.43
N GLN A 82 -6.64 5.08 -11.26
CA GLN A 82 -6.60 4.97 -12.71
C GLN A 82 -6.07 3.61 -13.20
N LEU A 83 -6.37 2.57 -12.42
CA LEU A 83 -6.03 1.16 -12.69
C LEU A 83 -7.25 0.36 -13.14
N TRP A 84 -8.44 0.95 -13.07
CA TRP A 84 -9.67 0.48 -13.70
C TRP A 84 -10.17 1.55 -14.66
N LEU A 85 -10.61 1.15 -15.84
CA LEU A 85 -11.38 1.97 -16.78
C LEU A 85 -12.69 1.25 -17.09
N ASP A 86 -13.79 1.98 -17.15
CA ASP A 86 -15.13 1.40 -17.29
C ASP A 86 -15.34 0.72 -18.64
N GLU A 87 -14.55 1.08 -19.66
CA GLU A 87 -14.61 0.53 -21.01
C GLU A 87 -13.73 -0.71 -21.20
N THR A 88 -12.61 -0.81 -20.47
CA THR A 88 -11.56 -1.83 -20.71
C THR A 88 -11.21 -2.69 -19.51
N GLY A 89 -11.75 -2.38 -18.33
CA GLY A 89 -11.51 -3.08 -17.08
C GLY A 89 -10.17 -2.73 -16.44
N PHE A 90 -9.51 -3.72 -15.83
CA PHE A 90 -8.22 -3.50 -15.18
C PHE A 90 -7.11 -3.19 -16.19
N GLN A 91 -6.38 -2.10 -15.94
CA GLN A 91 -5.25 -1.67 -16.76
C GLN A 91 -3.99 -2.46 -16.40
N ALA A 92 -3.92 -3.71 -16.85
CA ALA A 92 -2.85 -4.67 -16.49
C ALA A 92 -1.44 -4.07 -16.65
N GLN A 93 -1.18 -3.38 -17.77
CA GLN A 93 0.11 -2.75 -18.02
C GLN A 93 0.46 -1.66 -17.00
N ARG A 94 -0.51 -0.83 -16.59
CA ARG A 94 -0.31 0.19 -15.56
C ARG A 94 -0.11 -0.42 -14.19
N ILE A 95 -0.81 -1.51 -13.88
CA ILE A 95 -0.67 -2.25 -12.63
C ILE A 95 0.76 -2.79 -12.51
N VAL A 96 1.28 -3.45 -13.55
CA VAL A 96 2.66 -3.98 -13.51
C VAL A 96 3.73 -2.87 -13.58
N GLN A 97 3.45 -1.72 -14.19
CA GLN A 97 4.36 -0.57 -14.12
C GLN A 97 4.39 0.04 -12.72
N SER A 98 3.24 0.10 -12.04
CA SER A 98 3.12 0.66 -10.69
C SER A 98 3.73 -0.26 -9.64
N PHE A 99 3.54 -1.57 -9.80
CA PHE A 99 3.82 -2.55 -8.76
C PHE A 99 4.80 -3.66 -9.17
N GLY A 100 5.35 -3.66 -10.39
CA GLY A 100 6.31 -4.67 -10.84
C GLY A 100 7.75 -4.39 -10.37
N GLY A 101 8.57 -5.45 -10.34
CA GLY A 101 10.00 -5.41 -9.98
C GLY A 101 10.46 -6.65 -9.19
N GLU A 102 11.78 -6.77 -8.93
CA GLU A 102 12.41 -7.99 -8.38
C GLU A 102 11.85 -8.48 -7.03
N ARG A 103 11.36 -7.58 -6.18
CA ARG A 103 10.69 -7.91 -4.90
C ARG A 103 9.20 -7.57 -4.91
N ARG A 104 8.61 -7.40 -6.09
CA ARG A 104 7.28 -6.86 -6.27
C ARG A 104 6.42 -7.80 -7.11
N LEU A 105 5.34 -7.29 -7.72
CA LEU A 105 4.43 -8.09 -8.53
C LEU A 105 5.18 -8.74 -9.71
N ASN A 106 5.08 -10.07 -9.84
CA ASN A 106 5.66 -10.79 -10.97
C ASN A 106 4.94 -10.39 -12.26
N VAL A 107 5.65 -9.69 -13.15
CA VAL A 107 5.11 -9.13 -14.38
C VAL A 107 4.62 -10.22 -15.35
N GLU A 108 5.40 -11.29 -15.51
CA GLU A 108 5.11 -12.40 -16.43
C GLU A 108 3.83 -13.14 -16.04
N GLN A 109 3.57 -13.26 -14.74
CA GLN A 109 2.35 -13.87 -14.22
C GLN A 109 1.17 -12.89 -14.16
N ALA A 110 1.43 -11.62 -13.86
CA ALA A 110 0.39 -10.64 -13.60
C ALA A 110 -0.36 -10.20 -14.86
N LEU A 111 0.36 -9.89 -15.94
CA LEU A 111 -0.25 -9.46 -17.20
C LEU A 111 -1.29 -10.47 -17.74
N PRO A 112 -0.96 -11.76 -17.94
CA PRO A 112 -1.94 -12.72 -18.44
C PRO A 112 -3.07 -12.98 -17.45
N ALA A 113 -2.81 -13.02 -16.14
CA ALA A 113 -3.85 -13.23 -15.13
C ALA A 113 -4.90 -12.11 -15.13
N ILE A 114 -4.46 -10.84 -15.12
CA ILE A 114 -5.35 -9.68 -15.11
C ILE A 114 -6.15 -9.60 -16.41
N ASN A 115 -5.49 -9.72 -17.57
CA ASN A 115 -6.17 -9.68 -18.86
C ASN A 115 -7.15 -10.84 -19.03
N GLY A 116 -6.80 -12.04 -18.58
CA GLY A 116 -7.68 -13.20 -18.57
C GLY A 116 -8.94 -12.96 -17.72
N CYS A 117 -8.78 -12.33 -16.55
CA CYS A 117 -9.91 -12.00 -15.68
C CYS A 117 -10.82 -10.90 -16.24
N ASN A 118 -10.26 -9.87 -16.91
CA ASN A 118 -11.06 -8.89 -17.64
C ASN A 118 -11.92 -9.59 -18.70
N ALA A 119 -11.30 -10.43 -19.54
CA ALA A 119 -11.98 -11.13 -20.63
C ALA A 119 -13.06 -12.10 -20.11
N LYS A 120 -12.75 -12.87 -19.06
CA LYS A 120 -13.65 -13.88 -18.49
C LYS A 120 -14.90 -13.27 -17.84
N THR A 121 -14.79 -12.08 -17.27
CA THR A 121 -15.85 -11.46 -16.44
C THR A 121 -16.58 -10.32 -17.13
N SER A 122 -16.15 -9.96 -18.34
CA SER A 122 -16.77 -8.93 -19.18
C SER A 122 -18.26 -9.21 -19.35
N SER A 123 -19.06 -8.16 -19.18
CA SER A 123 -20.51 -8.20 -19.38
C SER A 123 -20.89 -7.28 -20.54
N ARG A 124 -21.82 -7.74 -21.38
CA ARG A 124 -22.35 -6.97 -22.54
C ARG A 124 -23.41 -5.91 -22.16
N GLY A 125 -23.61 -5.64 -20.88
CA GLY A 125 -24.62 -4.69 -20.43
C GLY A 125 -24.10 -3.25 -20.42
N SER A 126 -25.01 -2.31 -20.62
CA SER A 126 -24.76 -0.87 -20.49
C SER A 126 -25.35 -0.36 -19.17
N GLY A 127 -24.59 0.43 -18.43
CA GLY A 127 -25.06 1.12 -17.23
C GLY A 127 -24.04 1.10 -16.09
N ALA A 128 -24.12 2.10 -15.21
CA ALA A 128 -23.16 2.27 -14.11
C ALA A 128 -23.07 1.04 -13.20
N GLN A 129 -24.21 0.45 -12.84
CA GLN A 129 -24.23 -0.75 -11.98
C GLN A 129 -23.58 -1.97 -12.66
N THR A 130 -23.78 -2.15 -13.96
CA THR A 130 -23.17 -3.25 -14.71
C THR A 130 -21.64 -3.16 -14.69
N VAL A 131 -21.11 -1.95 -14.77
CA VAL A 131 -19.66 -1.70 -14.70
C VAL A 131 -19.11 -1.94 -13.30
N VAL A 132 -19.81 -1.48 -12.26
CA VAL A 132 -19.46 -1.75 -10.85
C VAL A 132 -19.43 -3.25 -10.58
N ASP A 133 -20.43 -3.99 -11.04
CA ASP A 133 -20.48 -5.44 -10.89
C ASP A 133 -19.39 -6.13 -11.72
N TRP A 134 -19.04 -5.61 -12.90
CA TRP A 134 -17.92 -6.12 -13.68
C TRP A 134 -16.58 -5.92 -12.97
N CYS A 135 -16.32 -4.72 -12.44
CA CYS A 135 -15.14 -4.44 -11.63
C CYS A 135 -15.00 -5.43 -10.48
N PHE A 136 -16.10 -5.69 -9.76
CA PHE A 136 -16.09 -6.66 -8.67
C PHE A 136 -15.76 -8.08 -9.15
N ARG A 137 -16.45 -8.58 -10.19
CA ARG A 137 -16.19 -9.94 -10.72
C ARG A 137 -14.75 -10.09 -11.22
N ALA A 138 -14.24 -9.10 -11.94
CA ALA A 138 -12.86 -9.09 -12.42
C ALA A 138 -11.88 -9.12 -11.24
N PHE A 139 -12.14 -8.35 -10.19
CA PHE A 139 -11.31 -8.29 -9.00
C PHE A 139 -11.29 -9.62 -8.25
N VAL A 140 -12.46 -10.23 -8.02
CA VAL A 140 -12.57 -11.56 -7.38
C VAL A 140 -11.87 -12.63 -8.21
N CYS A 141 -11.97 -12.55 -9.54
CA CYS A 141 -11.20 -13.43 -10.43
C CYS A 141 -9.69 -13.26 -10.22
N VAL A 142 -9.17 -12.03 -10.16
CA VAL A 142 -7.74 -11.75 -9.92
C VAL A 142 -7.33 -12.23 -8.51
N LEU A 143 -8.19 -12.06 -7.51
CA LEU A 143 -7.94 -12.53 -6.15
C LEU A 143 -7.74 -14.05 -6.04
N ALA A 144 -8.28 -14.83 -6.98
CA ALA A 144 -8.12 -16.28 -7.05
C ALA A 144 -6.78 -16.71 -7.72
N THR A 145 -5.89 -15.77 -8.02
CA THR A 145 -4.60 -16.03 -8.66
C THR A 145 -3.43 -15.65 -7.75
N PRO A 146 -2.16 -15.99 -8.09
CA PRO A 146 -0.99 -15.49 -7.35
C PRO A 146 -0.90 -13.96 -7.24
N VAL A 147 -1.50 -13.22 -8.18
CA VAL A 147 -1.62 -11.75 -8.13
C VAL A 147 -2.46 -11.32 -6.93
N GLY A 148 -3.53 -12.06 -6.63
CA GLY A 148 -4.38 -11.86 -5.47
C GLY A 148 -3.63 -12.02 -4.15
N GLU A 149 -2.84 -13.08 -4.03
CA GLU A 149 -2.02 -13.33 -2.84
C GLU A 149 -0.92 -12.28 -2.66
N TRP A 150 -0.34 -11.80 -3.76
CA TRP A 150 0.54 -10.62 -3.71
C TRP A 150 -0.20 -9.38 -3.23
N TYR A 151 -1.38 -9.09 -3.77
CA TYR A 151 -2.16 -7.90 -3.43
C TYR A 151 -2.50 -7.86 -1.93
N LYS A 152 -2.97 -8.98 -1.36
CA LYS A 152 -3.30 -9.08 0.06
C LYS A 152 -2.11 -8.76 0.95
N ARG A 153 -0.93 -9.33 0.65
CA ARG A 153 0.31 -9.05 1.38
C ARG A 153 0.74 -7.59 1.24
N HIS A 154 0.79 -7.09 0.00
CA HIS A 154 1.21 -5.72 -0.28
C HIS A 154 0.32 -4.68 0.41
N MET A 155 -1.01 -4.85 0.33
CA MET A 155 -1.93 -3.94 1.01
C MET A 155 -1.85 -4.05 2.53
N SER A 156 -1.58 -5.24 3.08
CA SER A 156 -1.33 -5.40 4.52
C SER A 156 -0.08 -4.63 4.96
N ASP A 157 1.01 -4.71 4.18
CA ASP A 157 2.23 -3.95 4.45
C ASP A 157 1.98 -2.43 4.37
N VAL A 158 1.23 -1.97 3.38
CA VAL A 158 0.87 -0.55 3.23
C VAL A 158 0.04 -0.05 4.42
N ILE A 159 -0.96 -0.81 4.85
CA ILE A 159 -1.85 -0.43 5.97
C ILE A 159 -1.07 -0.41 7.29
N ASN A 160 -0.15 -1.36 7.49
CA ASN A 160 0.65 -1.47 8.71
C ASN A 160 1.89 -0.55 8.71
N GLY A 161 2.16 0.18 7.62
CA GLY A 161 3.32 1.07 7.51
C GLY A 161 4.64 0.33 7.22
N ASN A 162 4.58 -0.91 6.74
CA ASN A 162 5.74 -1.73 6.40
C ASN A 162 6.20 -1.58 4.93
N ALA A 163 5.46 -0.82 4.10
CA ALA A 163 5.68 -0.68 2.64
C ALA A 163 6.27 0.66 2.18
#